data_AF-A0A7V3UP98-F1
#
_entry.id   AF-A0A7V3UP98-F1
#
_cell.length_a   1.000
_cell.length_b   1.000
_cell.length_c   1.000
_cell.angle_alpha   90.00
_cell.angle_beta   90.00
_cell.angle_gamma   90.00
#
_symmetry.space_group_name_H-M   'P 1'
#
loop_
_entity.id
_entity.type
_entity.pdbx_description
1 polymer ?
#
loop_
_entity_poly.entity_id
_entity_poly.type
_entity_poly.pdbx_seq_one_letter_code
_entity_poly.pdbx_strand_id
1 'polypeptide(L)'
;MNSRLKIGGFILLGMGFIFLFFGVNSINDEASAARQNYNWVKASSPGSCDTICRNAGQNPVYAGFDGVFNTQMYVCGVDTQTFKKGRERSSGFVPGKNVVATGRCNVPFKGREFTERNFSCLCF
;
A
#
# COMPACT_ATOMS: atom_id res chain seq x y z
N MET A 1 73.83 -3.40 10.83
CA MET A 1 74.45 -2.59 11.90
C MET A 1 73.56 -2.63 13.12
N ASN A 2 74.09 -3.17 14.22
CA ASN A 2 73.54 -3.04 15.56
C ASN A 2 73.43 -1.57 15.94
N SER A 3 72.37 -1.19 16.66
CA SER A 3 72.51 -0.60 18.00
C SER A 3 71.17 -0.47 18.71
N ARG A 4 71.19 -0.97 19.94
CA ARG A 4 70.15 -0.96 20.95
C ARG A 4 69.88 0.46 21.45
N LEU A 5 68.66 0.72 21.90
CA LEU A 5 68.47 1.50 23.13
C LEU A 5 67.30 0.93 23.94
N LYS A 6 67.45 1.09 25.26
CA LYS A 6 66.90 0.34 26.39
C LYS A 6 66.08 1.31 27.26
N ILE A 7 65.35 0.74 28.24
CA ILE A 7 64.73 1.39 29.43
C ILE A 7 63.37 2.03 29.12
N GLY A 8 62.30 1.86 29.87
CA GLY A 8 62.01 1.20 31.16
C GLY A 8 60.48 1.32 31.34
N GLY A 9 59.77 0.30 31.84
CA GLY A 9 59.53 0.21 33.27
C GLY A 9 58.58 1.31 33.75
N PHE A 10 57.27 1.08 33.72
CA PHE A 10 56.35 1.64 34.72
C PHE A 10 55.11 0.75 34.86
N ILE A 11 55.07 0.06 36.00
CA ILE A 11 53.89 -0.61 36.54
C ILE A 11 53.15 0.45 37.36
N LEU A 12 51.95 0.83 36.95
CA LEU A 12 50.91 1.42 37.80
C LEU A 12 49.59 0.76 37.35
N LEU A 13 49.13 -0.30 38.01
CA LEU A 13 48.24 -0.24 39.18
C LEU A 13 47.16 0.84 39.06
N GLY A 14 46.01 0.40 38.56
CA GLY A 14 44.70 0.77 39.08
C GLY A 14 44.23 2.19 38.81
N MET A 15 43.49 2.37 37.73
CA MET A 15 42.41 3.37 37.68
C MET A 15 41.21 2.78 36.94
N GLY A 16 40.04 2.96 37.56
CA GLY A 16 38.83 2.18 37.33
C GLY A 16 38.34 2.20 35.89
N PHE A 17 38.00 1.01 35.41
CA PHE A 17 37.11 0.81 34.28
C PHE A 17 35.69 1.21 34.72
N ILE A 18 35.37 2.51 34.61
CA ILE A 18 33.98 2.96 34.67
C ILE A 18 33.38 2.61 33.31
N PHE A 19 32.68 1.47 33.26
CA PHE A 19 31.75 1.20 32.17
C PHE A 19 30.60 2.21 32.30
N LEU A 20 30.70 3.32 31.56
CA LEU A 20 29.54 4.12 31.20
C LEU A 20 28.66 3.23 30.31
N PHE A 21 27.70 2.55 30.93
CA PHE A 21 26.54 2.04 30.23
C PHE A 21 25.78 3.25 29.69
N PHE A 22 26.12 3.68 28.48
CA PHE A 22 25.14 4.36 27.66
C PHE A 22 24.03 3.33 27.45
N GLY A 23 22.96 3.50 28.22
CA GLY A 23 21.71 2.80 28.00
C GLY A 23 21.32 3.06 26.56
N VAL A 24 21.57 2.08 25.70
CA VAL A 24 20.92 1.99 24.41
C VAL A 24 19.48 1.69 24.78
N ASN A 25 18.69 2.75 24.95
CA ASN A 25 17.25 2.62 24.87
C ASN A 25 17.03 1.97 23.52
N SER A 26 16.66 0.69 23.54
CA SER A 26 16.14 0.00 22.39
C SER A 26 14.90 0.79 22.01
N ILE A 27 15.07 1.75 21.11
CA ILE A 27 13.96 2.30 20.35
C ILE A 27 13.59 1.14 19.43
N ASN A 28 12.86 0.19 19.99
CA ASN A 28 11.90 -0.58 19.23
C ASN A 28 10.84 0.45 18.84
N ASP A 29 11.20 1.33 17.89
CA ASP A 29 10.22 1.88 16.97
C ASP A 29 9.76 0.65 16.20
N GLU A 30 8.84 -0.08 16.83
CA GLU A 30 7.83 -0.79 16.08
C GLU A 30 7.20 0.31 15.22
N ALA A 31 7.76 0.47 14.02
CA ALA A 31 7.04 0.96 12.88
C ALA A 31 5.92 -0.06 12.64
N SER A 32 4.95 -0.04 13.55
CA SER A 32 3.59 -0.45 13.35
C SER A 32 3.09 0.49 12.27
N ALA A 33 3.49 0.24 11.03
CA ALA A 33 2.81 0.76 9.88
C ALA A 33 1.35 0.38 10.12
N ALA A 34 0.56 1.36 10.58
CA ALA A 34 -0.82 1.15 10.98
C ALA A 34 -1.47 0.41 9.82
N ARG A 35 -1.85 -0.85 10.06
CA ARG A 35 -2.38 -1.71 9.01
C ARG A 35 -3.67 -1.05 8.53
N GLN A 36 -3.62 -0.37 7.39
CA GLN A 36 -4.79 0.27 6.83
C GLN A 36 -5.80 -0.84 6.50
N ASN A 37 -6.96 -0.78 7.14
CA ASN A 37 -8.03 -1.74 6.92
C ASN A 37 -8.79 -1.34 5.66
N TYR A 38 -8.35 -1.88 4.53
CA TYR A 38 -9.06 -1.70 3.27
C TYR A 38 -10.36 -2.51 3.24
N ASN A 39 -11.43 -1.91 2.74
CA ASN A 39 -12.71 -2.56 2.52
C ASN A 39 -13.24 -2.33 1.11
N TRP A 40 -13.92 -3.33 0.56
CA TRP A 40 -14.61 -3.20 -0.72
C TRP A 40 -16.04 -2.73 -0.48
N VAL A 41 -16.34 -1.49 -0.90
CA VAL A 41 -17.68 -0.92 -0.78
C VAL A 41 -18.40 -1.07 -2.11
N LYS A 42 -19.51 -1.80 -2.11
CA LYS A 42 -20.31 -2.03 -3.32
C LYS A 42 -21.06 -0.76 -3.72
N ALA A 43 -21.01 -0.40 -5.00
CA ALA A 43 -21.79 0.70 -5.54
C ALA A 43 -23.29 0.34 -5.51
N SER A 44 -24.10 1.18 -4.87
CA SER A 44 -25.57 1.10 -4.92
C SER A 44 -26.14 1.79 -6.16
N SER A 45 -25.36 2.65 -6.82
CA SER A 45 -25.71 3.34 -8.06
C SER A 45 -24.45 3.63 -8.90
N PRO A 46 -24.58 3.88 -10.21
CA PRO A 46 -23.46 4.34 -11.02
C PRO A 46 -22.87 5.64 -10.46
N GLY A 47 -21.55 5.74 -10.38
CA GLY A 47 -20.89 6.90 -9.76
C GLY A 47 -19.37 6.76 -9.75
N SER A 48 -18.68 7.72 -9.13
CA SER A 48 -17.24 7.60 -8.90
C SER A 48 -16.98 6.85 -7.59
N CYS A 49 -15.81 6.21 -7.47
CA CYS A 49 -15.40 5.62 -6.20
C CYS A 49 -15.21 6.66 -5.09
N ASP A 50 -14.93 7.91 -5.44
CA ASP A 50 -14.90 9.01 -4.49
C ASP A 50 -16.27 9.18 -3.81
N THR A 51 -17.35 9.26 -4.58
CA THR A 51 -18.70 9.37 -4.02
C THR A 51 -19.09 8.10 -3.23
N ILE A 52 -18.78 6.91 -3.75
CA ILE A 52 -19.14 5.64 -3.11
C ILE A 52 -18.43 5.49 -1.75
N CYS A 53 -17.12 5.71 -1.69
CA CYS A 53 -16.37 5.60 -0.44
C CYS A 53 -16.78 6.68 0.56
N ARG A 54 -16.96 7.94 0.12
CA ARG A 54 -17.41 9.03 1.01
C ARG A 54 -18.77 8.76 1.63
N ASN A 55 -19.72 8.21 0.87
CA ASN A 55 -21.02 7.82 1.39
C ASN A 55 -20.94 6.71 2.44
N ALA A 56 -19.89 5.88 2.40
CA ALA A 56 -19.60 4.88 3.41
C ALA A 56 -18.75 5.43 4.59
N GLY A 57 -18.44 6.73 4.60
CA GLY A 57 -17.57 7.34 5.61
C GLY A 57 -16.10 6.97 5.50
N GLN A 58 -15.65 6.60 4.29
CA GLN A 58 -14.29 6.14 4.01
C GLN A 58 -13.65 6.95 2.87
N ASN A 59 -12.33 6.82 2.71
CA ASN A 59 -11.59 7.46 1.62
C ASN A 59 -11.35 6.47 0.48
N PRO A 60 -11.43 6.89 -0.79
CA PRO A 60 -11.15 6.03 -1.92
C PRO A 60 -9.65 5.78 -2.09
N VAL A 61 -9.27 4.56 -2.50
CA VAL A 61 -7.88 4.25 -2.87
C VAL A 61 -7.57 4.77 -4.27
N TYR A 62 -6.58 5.65 -4.37
CA TYR A 62 -6.12 6.22 -5.64
C TYR A 62 -5.40 5.16 -6.49
N ALA A 63 -5.82 5.02 -7.75
CA ALA A 63 -5.20 4.11 -8.72
C ALA A 63 -4.29 4.84 -9.72
N GLY A 64 -4.38 6.16 -9.83
CA GLY A 64 -3.60 6.95 -10.77
C GLY A 64 -4.42 8.03 -11.47
N PHE A 65 -3.91 8.51 -12.60
CA PHE A 65 -4.50 9.60 -13.36
C PHE A 65 -4.80 9.17 -14.80
N ASP A 66 -6.01 9.45 -15.27
CA ASP A 66 -6.39 9.21 -16.66
C ASP A 66 -5.99 10.42 -17.51
N GLY A 67 -5.02 10.24 -18.41
CA GLY A 67 -4.54 11.31 -19.27
C GLY A 67 -5.49 11.71 -20.41
N VAL A 68 -6.48 10.88 -20.74
CA VAL A 68 -7.46 11.18 -21.80
C VAL A 68 -8.51 12.14 -21.26
N PHE A 69 -9.00 11.87 -20.04
CA PHE A 69 -10.02 12.70 -19.39
C PHE A 69 -9.45 13.73 -18.42
N ASN A 70 -8.13 13.76 -18.22
CA ASN A 70 -7.45 14.60 -17.25
C ASN A 70 -8.09 14.51 -15.85
N THR A 71 -8.37 13.28 -15.39
CA THR A 71 -9.14 13.02 -14.17
C THR A 71 -8.51 11.94 -13.31
N GLN A 72 -8.82 11.95 -12.02
CA GLN A 72 -8.35 10.94 -11.08
C GLN A 72 -9.00 9.57 -11.37
N MET A 73 -8.24 8.51 -11.14
CA MET A 73 -8.71 7.13 -11.16
C MET A 73 -8.60 6.51 -9.79
N TYR A 74 -9.56 5.66 -9.47
CA TYR A 74 -9.64 4.96 -8.20
C TYR A 74 -9.67 3.44 -8.42
N VAL A 75 -9.24 2.70 -7.40
CA VAL A 75 -9.29 1.24 -7.45
C VAL A 75 -10.74 0.80 -7.33
N CYS A 76 -11.22 0.08 -8.35
CA CYS A 76 -12.51 -0.57 -8.34
C CYS A 76 -12.35 -2.07 -8.61
N GLY A 77 -13.43 -2.83 -8.52
CA GLY A 77 -13.43 -4.19 -9.00
C GLY A 77 -14.84 -4.74 -9.17
N VAL A 78 -14.93 -5.80 -9.96
CA VAL A 78 -16.19 -6.44 -10.30
C VAL A 78 -16.13 -7.93 -10.02
N ASP A 79 -17.27 -8.50 -9.66
CA ASP A 79 -17.42 -9.95 -9.59
C ASP A 79 -17.49 -10.50 -11.02
N THR A 80 -16.63 -11.46 -11.37
CA THR A 80 -16.56 -12.06 -12.71
C THR A 80 -17.87 -12.73 -13.15
N GLN A 81 -18.78 -13.01 -12.23
CA GLN A 81 -20.15 -13.42 -12.55
C GLN A 81 -20.93 -12.39 -13.39
N THR A 82 -20.47 -11.14 -13.45
CA THR A 82 -21.04 -10.10 -14.32
C THR A 82 -20.59 -10.19 -15.79
N PHE A 83 -19.45 -10.83 -16.11
CA PHE A 83 -18.95 -10.96 -17.49
C PHE A 83 -19.68 -12.05 -18.30
N LYS A 84 -20.98 -12.25 -18.08
CA LYS A 84 -21.83 -13.35 -18.63
C LYS A 84 -22.10 -13.29 -20.15
N LYS A 85 -21.23 -12.69 -20.97
CA LYS A 85 -21.30 -12.87 -22.44
C LYS A 85 -20.42 -14.05 -22.85
N GLY A 86 -20.98 -15.25 -22.70
CA GLY A 86 -20.42 -16.49 -23.26
C GLY A 86 -19.98 -17.49 -22.19
N ARG A 87 -20.92 -18.35 -21.76
CA ARG A 87 -20.82 -19.70 -21.15
C ARG A 87 -19.67 -20.11 -20.21
N GLU A 88 -18.74 -19.24 -19.84
CA GLU A 88 -17.69 -19.54 -18.87
C GLU A 88 -17.97 -18.78 -17.57
N ARG A 89 -18.50 -19.50 -16.58
CA ARG A 89 -18.56 -19.03 -15.21
C ARG A 89 -17.15 -19.07 -14.64
N SER A 90 -16.44 -17.95 -14.69
CA SER A 90 -15.33 -17.73 -13.76
C SER A 90 -15.93 -17.11 -12.50
N SER A 91 -15.60 -17.64 -11.33
CA SER A 91 -15.90 -17.04 -10.02
C SER A 91 -14.64 -16.37 -9.50
N GLY A 92 -14.71 -15.07 -9.26
CA GLY A 92 -13.55 -14.28 -8.87
C GLY A 92 -13.87 -12.79 -8.80
N PHE A 93 -13.01 -12.05 -8.14
CA PHE A 93 -13.08 -10.60 -8.07
C PHE A 93 -11.94 -10.03 -8.90
N VAL A 94 -12.26 -9.21 -9.91
CA VAL A 94 -11.25 -8.62 -10.80
C VAL A 94 -11.10 -7.13 -10.47
N PRO A 95 -9.93 -6.70 -9.97
CA PRO A 95 -9.67 -5.29 -9.76
C PRO A 95 -9.48 -4.57 -11.10
N GLY A 96 -9.79 -3.28 -11.10
CA GLY A 96 -9.67 -2.39 -12.23
C GLY A 96 -9.60 -0.93 -11.80
N LYS A 97 -9.89 -0.03 -12.73
CA LYS A 97 -9.80 1.42 -12.54
C LYS A 97 -11.15 2.09 -12.77
N ASN A 98 -11.61 2.87 -11.80
CA ASN A 98 -12.79 3.72 -11.94
C ASN A 98 -12.34 5.08 -12.45
N VAL A 99 -12.78 5.46 -13.65
CA VAL A 99 -12.50 6.77 -14.23
C VAL A 99 -13.62 7.72 -13.80
N VAL A 100 -13.30 8.71 -12.96
CA VAL A 100 -14.27 9.63 -12.35
C VAL A 100 -15.19 10.28 -13.38
N ALA A 101 -14.64 10.74 -14.51
CA ALA A 101 -15.38 11.38 -15.58
C ALA A 101 -16.50 10.52 -16.19
N THR A 102 -16.36 9.19 -16.16
CA THR A 102 -17.35 8.27 -16.74
C THR A 102 -18.24 7.60 -15.69
N GLY A 103 -17.77 7.55 -14.43
CA GLY A 103 -18.43 6.80 -13.36
C GLY A 103 -18.49 5.30 -13.63
N ARG A 104 -17.55 4.75 -14.42
CA ARG A 104 -17.50 3.34 -14.79
C ARG A 104 -16.19 2.70 -14.35
N CYS A 105 -16.25 1.41 -14.05
CA CYS A 105 -15.10 0.60 -13.71
C CYS A 105 -14.60 -0.13 -14.95
N ASN A 106 -13.36 0.13 -15.34
CA ASN A 106 -12.67 -0.53 -16.43
C ASN A 106 -11.77 -1.62 -15.86
N VAL A 107 -12.01 -2.86 -16.29
CA VAL A 107 -11.44 -4.07 -15.69
C VAL A 107 -10.78 -4.92 -16.79
N PRO A 108 -9.49 -5.25 -16.67
CA PRO A 108 -8.83 -6.14 -17.60
C PRO A 108 -9.29 -7.58 -17.35
N PHE A 109 -9.87 -8.21 -18.36
CA PHE A 109 -10.27 -9.61 -18.29
C PHE A 109 -9.95 -10.31 -19.62
N LYS A 110 -9.18 -11.40 -19.57
CA LYS A 110 -8.80 -12.21 -20.74
C LYS A 110 -8.21 -11.39 -21.91
N GLY A 111 -7.30 -10.48 -21.60
CA GLY A 111 -6.61 -9.65 -22.61
C GLY A 111 -7.46 -8.56 -23.24
N ARG A 112 -8.66 -8.27 -22.69
CA ARG A 112 -9.53 -7.17 -23.12
C ARG A 112 -9.90 -6.31 -21.91
N GLU A 113 -10.21 -5.04 -22.16
CA GLU A 113 -10.76 -4.16 -21.13
C GLU A 113 -12.29 -4.17 -21.23
N PHE A 114 -12.95 -4.47 -20.12
CA PHE A 114 -14.41 -4.44 -19.99
C PHE A 114 -14.81 -3.26 -19.14
N THR A 115 -15.93 -2.65 -19.47
CA THR A 115 -16.48 -1.51 -18.72
C THR A 115 -17.77 -1.93 -18.05
N GLU A 116 -17.85 -1.74 -16.74
CA GLU A 116 -19.00 -2.13 -15.92
C GLU A 116 -19.50 -0.95 -15.07
N ARG A 117 -20.82 -0.93 -14.83
CA ARG A 117 -21.49 0.07 -13.98
C ARG A 117 -21.78 -0.48 -12.59
N ASN A 118 -21.88 -1.80 -12.45
CA ASN A 118 -22.06 -2.49 -11.18
C ASN A 118 -20.71 -2.99 -10.66
N PHE A 119 -20.01 -2.14 -9.90
CA PHE A 119 -18.69 -2.45 -9.34
C PHE A 119 -18.63 -2.15 -7.84
N SER A 120 -17.53 -2.53 -7.21
CA SER A 120 -17.17 -2.15 -5.84
C SER A 120 -15.91 -1.30 -5.88
N CYS A 121 -15.73 -0.44 -4.88
CA CYS A 121 -14.57 0.43 -4.73
C CYS A 121 -13.73 0.00 -3.55
N LEU A 122 -12.42 0.09 -3.68
CA LEU A 122 -11.52 -0.11 -2.55
C LEU A 122 -11.45 1.20 -1.75
N CYS A 123 -11.82 1.12 -0.47
CA CYS A 123 -11.88 2.25 0.43
C CYS A 123 -11.08 1.97 1.71
N PHE A 124 -10.66 3.00 2.44
CA PHE A 124 -9.93 2.91 3.72
C PHE A 124 -10.28 4.04 4.69
#